data_AF-A0AAI8MHJ4-F1
#
_entry.id   AF-A0AAI8MHJ4-F1
#
_cell.length_a   1.000
_cell.length_b   1.000
_cell.length_c   1.000
_cell.angle_alpha   90.00
_cell.angle_beta   90.00
_cell.angle_gamma   90.00
#
_symmetry.space_group_name_H-M   'P 1'
#
loop_
_entity.id
_entity.type
_entity.pdbx_description
1 polymer ?
#
loop_
_entity_poly.entity_id
_entity_poly.type
_entity_poly.pdbx_seq_one_letter_code
_entity_poly.pdbx_strand_id
1 'polypeptide(L)' 'MGKVVFLYRSLAYRNAAADMLRKARTLPRGAERSAARRYARALRDLSQTEAWLEGRLADESRPMTRIRVVASR' A
#
# COMPACT_ATOMS: atom_id res chain seq x y z
N MET A 1 12.68 10.82 4.60
CA MET A 1 11.48 10.04 4.22
C MET A 1 11.05 9.22 5.42
N GLY A 2 10.02 9.68 6.14
CA GLY A 2 9.51 9.01 7.35
C GLY A 2 9.01 7.59 7.06
N LYS A 3 8.96 6.73 8.09
CA LYS A 3 8.44 5.35 7.97
C LYS A 3 6.96 5.41 7.56
N VAL A 4 6.69 5.26 6.27
CA VAL A 4 5.33 5.15 5.75
C VAL A 4 4.74 3.83 6.24
N VAL A 5 3.67 3.90 7.03
CA VAL A 5 2.95 2.72 7.50
C VAL A 5 1.96 2.32 6.42
N PHE A 6 2.14 1.12 5.86
CA PHE A 6 1.22 0.56 4.89
C PHE A 6 0.09 -0.14 5.65
N LEU A 7 -1.12 0.42 5.67
CA LEU A 7 -2.32 -0.23 6.23
C LEU A 7 -3.01 -1.08 5.14
N TYR A 8 -4.22 -1.59 5.46
CA TYR A 8 -4.92 -2.59 4.65
C TYR A 8 -5.11 -2.18 3.18
N ARG A 9 -5.45 -0.90 2.90
CA ARG A 9 -5.77 -0.45 1.54
C ARG A 9 -4.51 -0.32 0.69
N SER A 10 -3.43 0.23 1.24
CA SER A 10 -2.15 0.30 0.53
C SER A 10 -1.50 -1.07 0.30
N LEU A 11 -1.70 -2.02 1.22
CA LEU A 11 -1.18 -3.38 1.09
C LEU A 11 -1.87 -4.16 -0.04
N ALA A 12 -3.19 -3.97 -0.24
CA ALA A 12 -3.93 -4.54 -1.36
C ALA A 12 -3.34 -4.13 -2.72
N TYR A 13 -3.01 -2.84 -2.91
CA TYR A 13 -2.40 -2.36 -4.15
C TYR A 13 -0.98 -2.89 -4.37
N ARG A 14 -0.17 -3.07 -3.31
CA ARG A 14 1.14 -3.73 -3.42
C ARG A 14 1.02 -5.19 -3.85
N ASN A 15 0.05 -5.92 -3.30
CA ASN A 15 -0.19 -7.31 -3.67
C ASN A 15 -0.66 -7.41 -5.13
N ALA A 16 -1.60 -6.57 -5.55
CA ALA A 16 -2.05 -6.50 -6.93
C ALA A 16 -0.90 -6.16 -7.90
N ALA A 17 -0.02 -5.22 -7.53
CA ALA A 17 1.18 -4.91 -8.31
C ALA A 17 2.12 -6.12 -8.44
N ALA A 18 2.34 -6.86 -7.35
CA ALA A 18 3.17 -8.06 -7.35
C ALA A 18 2.59 -9.16 -8.25
N ASP A 19 1.27 -9.36 -8.21
CA ASP A 19 0.58 -10.31 -9.09
C ASP A 19 0.65 -9.90 -10.55
N MET A 20 0.49 -8.61 -10.84
CA MET A 20 0.63 -8.09 -12.19
C MET A 20 2.06 -8.28 -12.72
N LEU A 21 3.08 -8.11 -11.87
CA LEU A 21 4.47 -8.40 -12.25
C LEU A 21 4.70 -9.90 -12.47
N ARG A 22 4.10 -10.78 -11.66
CA ARG A 22 4.18 -12.23 -11.86
C ARG A 22 3.57 -12.62 -13.21
N LYS A 23 2.36 -12.12 -13.52
CA LYS A 23 1.72 -12.29 -14.83
C LYS A 23 2.58 -11.73 -15.97
N ALA A 24 3.18 -10.56 -15.79
CA ALA A 24 4.09 -10.00 -16.80
C ALA A 24 5.36 -10.84 -17.03
N ARG A 25 5.79 -11.67 -16.06
CA ARG A 25 6.97 -12.53 -16.24
C ARG A 25 6.70 -13.69 -17.17
N THR A 26 5.47 -14.22 -17.19
CA THR A 26 5.07 -15.34 -18.07
C THR A 26 4.83 -14.90 -19.51
N LEU A 27 4.58 -13.61 -19.75
CA LEU A 27 4.39 -13.06 -21.09
C LEU A 27 5.71 -12.98 -21.89
N PRO A 28 5.68 -13.24 -23.21
CA PRO A 28 6.83 -13.02 -24.10
C PRO A 28 7.21 -11.53 -24.14
N ARG A 29 8.43 -11.24 -24.59
CA ARG A 29 8.89 -9.86 -24.77
C ARG A 29 8.02 -9.19 -25.85
N GLY A 30 7.35 -8.10 -25.49
CA GLY A 30 6.44 -7.39 -26.40
C GLY A 30 5.67 -6.26 -25.71
N ALA A 31 4.77 -5.63 -26.46
CA ALA A 31 3.96 -4.50 -26.00
C ALA A 31 3.09 -4.87 -24.78
N GLU A 32 2.50 -6.08 -24.77
CA GLU A 32 1.67 -6.57 -23.66
C GLU A 32 2.46 -6.67 -22.35
N ARG A 33 3.68 -7.20 -22.39
CA ARG A 33 4.57 -7.28 -21.22
C ARG A 33 4.94 -5.90 -20.70
N SER A 34 5.19 -4.96 -21.60
CA SER A 34 5.49 -3.57 -21.26
C SER A 34 4.29 -2.87 -20.64
N ALA A 35 3.08 -3.10 -21.17
CA ALA A 35 1.83 -2.60 -20.61
C ALA A 35 1.58 -3.16 -19.20
N ALA A 36 1.69 -4.47 -19.01
CA ALA A 36 1.52 -5.11 -17.69
C ALA A 36 2.52 -4.57 -16.65
N ARG A 37 3.78 -4.32 -17.05
CA ARG A 37 4.78 -3.67 -16.19
C ARG A 37 4.42 -2.22 -15.87
N ARG A 38 3.86 -1.48 -16.82
CA ARG A 38 3.42 -0.10 -16.62
C ARG A 38 2.25 -0.03 -15.64
N TYR A 39 1.27 -0.93 -15.79
CA TYR A 39 0.19 -1.09 -14.81
C TYR A 39 0.71 -1.46 -13.42
N ALA A 40 1.65 -2.38 -13.31
CA ALA A 40 2.23 -2.73 -12.03
C ALA A 40 2.99 -1.57 -11.35
N ARG A 41 3.64 -0.69 -12.13
CA ARG A 41 4.25 0.53 -11.61
C ARG A 41 3.18 1.50 -11.09
N ALA A 42 2.12 1.74 -11.86
CA ALA A 42 1.01 2.59 -11.44
C ALA A 42 0.36 2.10 -10.12
N LEU A 43 0.18 0.78 -9.97
CA LEU A 43 -0.32 0.18 -8.71
C LEU A 43 0.65 0.38 -7.53
N ARG A 44 1.96 0.34 -7.79
CA ARG A 44 2.97 0.66 -6.77
C ARG A 44 2.91 2.12 -6.36
N ASP A 45 2.79 3.04 -7.29
CA ASP A 45 2.72 4.47 -7.01
C ASP A 45 1.42 4.81 -6.27
N LEU A 46 0.31 4.17 -6.65
CA LEU A 46 -0.96 4.25 -5.94
C LEU A 46 -0.83 3.71 -4.51
N SER A 47 -0.15 2.56 -4.31
CA SER A 47 0.08 2.02 -2.97
C SER A 47 0.91 2.94 -2.08
N GLN A 48 1.88 3.66 -2.64
CA GLN A 48 2.68 4.64 -1.90
C GLN A 48 1.86 5.88 -1.55
N THR A 49 1.04 6.34 -2.48
CA THR A 49 0.12 7.47 -2.26
C THR A 49 -0.88 7.13 -1.16
N GLU A 50 -1.50 5.96 -1.24
CA GLU A 50 -2.44 5.46 -0.23
C GLU A 50 -1.74 5.25 1.12
N ALA A 51 -0.54 4.70 1.16
CA ALA A 51 0.19 4.54 2.42
C ALA A 51 0.63 5.89 3.02
N TRP A 52 0.92 6.88 2.18
CA TRP A 52 1.19 8.24 2.63
C TRP A 52 -0.06 8.90 3.21
N LEU A 53 -1.21 8.74 2.56
CA LEU A 53 -2.52 9.19 3.06
C LEU A 53 -2.92 8.45 4.34
N GLU A 54 -2.73 7.14 4.41
CA GLU A 54 -2.98 6.31 5.58
C GLU A 54 -2.06 6.70 6.74
N GLY A 55 -0.80 7.01 6.48
CA GLY A 55 0.14 7.54 7.48
C GLY A 55 -0.28 8.92 8.00
N ARG A 56 -0.78 9.80 7.11
CA ARG A 56 -1.38 11.09 7.48
C ARG A 56 -2.66 10.91 8.28
N LEU A 57 -3.54 10.01 7.85
CA LEU A 57 -4.76 9.67 8.56
C LEU A 57 -4.45 9.03 9.91
N ALA A 58 -3.40 8.23 10.07
CA ALA A 58 -3.01 7.68 11.36
C ALA A 58 -2.43 8.75 12.30
N ASP A 59 -1.70 9.73 11.77
CA ASP A 59 -1.19 10.88 12.50
C ASP A 59 -2.33 11.83 12.91
N GLU A 60 -3.28 12.09 12.00
CA GLU A 60 -4.49 12.89 12.21
C GLU A 60 -5.53 12.15 13.09
N SER A 61 -5.64 10.82 12.97
CA SER A 61 -6.49 9.94 13.79
C SER A 61 -5.91 9.67 15.18
N ARG A 62 -4.96 10.50 15.63
CA ARG A 62 -4.55 10.56 17.02
C ARG A 62 -5.22 11.74 17.75
N PRO A 63 -6.57 11.81 17.90
CA PRO A 63 -7.12 12.57 18.99
C PRO A 63 -6.78 11.85 20.30
N MET A 64 -6.32 12.60 21.28
CA MET A 64 -6.07 12.14 22.64
C MET A 64 -7.28 11.40 23.20
N THR A 65 -7.24 10.08 23.31
CA THR A 65 -7.90 9.39 24.43
C THR A 65 -7.12 8.13 24.77
N ARG A 66 -6.12 8.32 25.62
CA ARG A 66 -5.52 7.23 26.39
C ARG A 66 -6.58 6.73 27.37
N ILE A 67 -7.43 5.80 26.94
CA ILE A 67 -8.29 5.05 27.87
C ILE A 67 -7.35 4.19 28.70
N ARG A 68 -7.01 4.70 29.89
CA ARG A 68 -6.32 3.96 30.93
C ARG A 68 -7.36 3.00 31.52
N VAL A 69 -7.42 1.78 31.01
CA VAL A 69 -8.13 0.71 31.71
C VAL A 69 -7.33 0.41 32.97
N VAL A 70 -7.74 1.01 34.08
CA VAL A 70 -7.34 0.58 35.42
C VAL A 70 -8.12 -0.69 35.67
N ALA A 71 -7.43 -1.84 35.65
CA ALA A 71 -7.99 -3.08 36.16
C ALA A 71 -8.20 -2.92 37.67
N SER A 72 -9.46 -2.85 38.10
CA SER A 72 -9.84 -2.88 39.51
C SER A 72 -9.98 -4.34 39.98
N ARG A 73 -9.17 -4.67 41.00
CA ARG A 73 -9.17 -5.79 41.96
C ARG A 73 -9.82 -7.12 41.56
#